data_AF-W0GPS3-F1
#
_entry.id   AF-W0GPS3-F1
#
_cell.length_a   1.000
_cell.length_b   1.000
_cell.length_c   1.000
_cell.angle_alpha   90.00
_cell.angle_beta   90.00
_cell.angle_gamma   90.00
#
_symmetry.space_group_name_H-M   'P 1'
#
loop_
_entity.id
_entity.type
_entity.pdbx_description
1 polymer ?
#
loop_
_entity_poly.entity_id
_entity_poly.type
_entity_poly.pdbx_seq_one_letter_code
_entity_poly.pdbx_strand_id
1 'polypeptide(L)'
;MAKKAFNWLMIITLVIGIVLVVLLGVVAWYVLKVKVEETGNKYSPCVLYEEHSPDKVSSDRGQKAELIYQLQNPNFKILQKQKLNYNDFTTDDFNLIRACESNMVYKASQAAINTFQDLSTPIVFNSIADLEGKLKNNYVLDFTSLVNSTTGDKVSFANNILDFFNKLNNLYGNKMLKSILYNLEEGSMVNNQVVAVTRFGGWNSYGVYQCMVLGPQAADVNLVRQQYDIGYWPTKIDINILVHEMGHAVSNYLWTYASDRQYFNKNLDGISTCQSLKYNNPTRVRFYNKSPNDYLVHYLGQRAGIGNGYPLQQKLAAWSFVQSGYGREGSDIGGNGELFAEAFAQWLLTPDSQKGLNWQVLNDFYTNALKKEYAL
;
A
#
# COMPACT_ATOMS: atom_id res chain seq x y z
N MET A 1 -28.26 53.42 -47.86
CA MET A 1 -28.01 52.30 -46.94
C MET A 1 -26.81 51.50 -47.44
N ALA A 2 -25.61 51.75 -46.91
CA ALA A 2 -24.42 50.97 -47.26
C ALA A 2 -24.39 49.68 -46.44
N LYS A 3 -24.54 48.52 -47.09
CA LYS A 3 -24.30 47.21 -46.46
C LYS A 3 -22.82 47.13 -46.11
N LYS A 4 -22.47 47.11 -44.80
CA LYS A 4 -21.13 46.74 -44.34
C LYS A 4 -20.84 45.33 -44.86
N ALA A 5 -19.91 45.20 -45.80
CA ALA A 5 -19.40 43.90 -46.23
C ALA A 5 -18.70 43.28 -45.02
N PHE A 6 -19.33 42.25 -44.46
CA PHE A 6 -18.79 41.50 -43.33
C PHE A 6 -17.57 40.74 -43.83
N ASN A 7 -16.37 41.11 -43.37
CA ASN A 7 -15.12 40.56 -43.90
C ASN A 7 -14.85 39.17 -43.29
N TRP A 8 -15.60 38.19 -43.78
CA TRP A 8 -15.54 36.80 -43.37
C TRP A 8 -14.13 36.21 -43.43
N LEU A 9 -13.32 36.64 -44.41
CA LEU A 9 -11.95 36.19 -44.56
C LEU A 9 -11.11 36.54 -43.33
N MET A 10 -11.24 37.75 -42.81
CA MET A 10 -10.51 38.21 -41.62
C MET A 10 -10.90 37.42 -40.37
N ILE A 11 -12.19 37.10 -40.22
CA ILE A 11 -12.69 36.30 -39.08
C ILE A 11 -12.17 34.86 -39.18
N ILE A 12 -12.20 34.26 -40.36
CA ILE A 12 -11.68 32.90 -40.59
C ILE A 12 -10.19 32.84 -40.30
N THR A 13 -9.40 33.81 -40.76
CA THR A 13 -7.96 33.90 -40.48
C THR A 13 -7.69 34.05 -38.98
N LEU A 14 -8.48 34.87 -38.27
CA LEU A 14 -8.35 35.05 -36.83
C LEU A 14 -8.64 33.74 -36.06
N VAL A 15 -9.71 33.04 -36.43
CA VAL A 15 -10.10 31.76 -35.79
C VAL A 15 -9.04 30.69 -36.03
N ILE A 16 -8.53 30.55 -37.27
CA ILE A 16 -7.44 29.62 -37.58
C ILE A 16 -6.18 29.95 -36.78
N GLY A 17 -5.84 31.24 -36.66
CA GLY A 17 -4.70 31.70 -35.86
C GLY A 17 -4.83 31.32 -34.39
N ILE A 18 -6.01 31.52 -33.79
CA ILE A 18 -6.28 31.13 -32.39
C ILE A 18 -6.17 29.61 -32.22
N VAL A 19 -6.78 28.84 -33.12
CA VAL A 19 -6.75 27.37 -33.07
C VAL A 19 -5.31 26.84 -33.17
N LEU A 20 -4.49 27.40 -34.06
CA LEU A 20 -3.08 27.03 -34.19
C LEU A 20 -2.26 27.38 -32.95
N VAL A 21 -2.46 28.56 -32.36
CA VAL A 21 -1.76 28.96 -31.12
C VAL A 21 -2.15 28.05 -29.96
N VAL A 22 -3.43 27.70 -29.83
CA VAL A 22 -3.89 26.75 -28.80
C VAL A 22 -3.31 25.37 -29.04
N LEU A 23 -3.36 24.84 -30.27
CA LEU A 23 -2.76 23.55 -30.61
C LEU A 23 -1.26 23.50 -30.32
N LEU A 24 -0.51 24.52 -30.74
CA LEU A 24 0.92 24.61 -30.48
C LEU A 24 1.21 24.76 -28.99
N GLY A 25 0.39 25.51 -28.25
CA GLY A 25 0.49 25.63 -26.79
C GLY A 25 0.23 24.30 -26.07
N VAL A 26 -0.78 23.55 -26.48
CA VAL A 26 -1.08 22.21 -25.93
C VAL A 26 0.03 21.23 -26.28
N VAL A 27 0.52 21.22 -27.52
CA VAL A 27 1.62 20.34 -27.95
C VAL A 27 2.92 20.69 -27.22
N ALA A 28 3.28 21.98 -27.12
CA ALA A 28 4.46 22.41 -26.40
C ALA A 28 4.36 22.08 -24.90
N TRP A 29 3.21 22.32 -24.28
CA TRP A 29 2.96 21.94 -22.89
C TRP A 29 3.06 20.42 -22.70
N TYR A 30 2.46 19.63 -23.59
CA TYR A 30 2.53 18.17 -23.55
C TYR A 30 3.96 17.66 -23.72
N VAL A 31 4.69 18.14 -24.73
CA VAL A 31 6.10 17.75 -24.97
C VAL A 31 6.99 18.17 -23.81
N LEU A 32 6.85 19.38 -23.27
CA LEU A 32 7.63 19.84 -22.13
C LEU A 32 7.29 19.03 -20.87
N LYS A 33 6.01 18.75 -20.61
CA LYS A 33 5.57 17.97 -19.45
C LYS A 33 6.05 16.52 -19.53
N VAL A 34 5.88 15.85 -20.68
CA VAL A 34 6.34 14.48 -20.89
C VAL A 34 7.87 14.40 -20.77
N LYS A 35 8.60 15.35 -21.35
CA LYS A 35 10.07 15.38 -21.26
C LYS A 35 10.54 15.62 -19.82
N VAL A 36 9.84 16.45 -19.04
CA VAL A 36 10.10 16.65 -17.61
C VAL A 36 9.77 15.40 -16.79
N GLU A 37 8.71 14.68 -17.12
CA GLU A 37 8.36 13.41 -16.48
C GLU A 37 9.39 12.30 -16.81
N GLU A 38 10.05 12.34 -17.98
CA GLU A 38 11.13 11.42 -18.36
C GLU A 38 12.52 11.83 -17.82
N THR A 39 12.75 13.10 -17.48
CA THR A 39 14.03 13.57 -16.91
C THR A 39 14.03 13.55 -15.38
N GLY A 40 14.70 12.56 -14.79
CA GLY A 40 15.09 12.62 -13.38
C GLY A 40 16.43 11.94 -13.17
N ASN A 41 16.89 11.85 -11.92
CA ASN A 41 18.14 11.16 -11.64
C ASN A 41 17.91 9.64 -11.62
N LYS A 42 18.81 8.89 -12.26
CA LYS A 42 18.83 7.42 -12.16
C LYS A 42 19.25 6.95 -10.77
N TYR A 43 20.19 7.68 -10.16
CA TYR A 43 20.75 7.39 -8.85
C TYR A 43 20.67 8.63 -7.98
N SER A 44 20.56 8.43 -6.67
CA SER A 44 20.39 9.51 -5.71
C SER A 44 21.09 9.15 -4.41
N PRO A 45 21.57 10.15 -3.64
CA PRO A 45 22.03 9.92 -2.27
C PRO A 45 20.89 9.52 -1.32
N CYS A 46 19.63 9.50 -1.78
CA CYS A 46 18.46 9.09 -1.01
C CYS A 46 18.26 9.92 0.26
N VAL A 47 18.51 11.23 0.15
CA VAL A 47 18.25 12.21 1.20
C VAL A 47 16.77 12.58 1.15
N LEU A 48 16.00 12.15 2.16
CA LEU A 48 14.54 12.29 2.17
C LEU A 48 14.06 13.66 2.63
N TYR A 49 14.82 14.30 3.52
CA TYR A 49 14.55 15.60 4.11
C TYR A 49 15.89 16.34 4.26
N GLU A 50 15.92 17.64 3.96
CA GLU A 50 17.14 18.45 4.12
C GLU A 50 17.51 18.58 5.60
N GLU A 51 16.51 18.72 6.46
CA GLU A 51 16.64 18.72 7.91
C GLU A 51 16.00 17.46 8.49
N HIS A 52 16.81 16.62 9.14
CA HIS A 52 16.33 15.45 9.87
C HIS A 52 17.15 15.24 11.14
N SER A 53 16.65 14.39 12.03
CA SER A 53 17.39 14.02 13.25
C SER A 53 18.75 13.41 12.88
N PRO A 54 19.85 13.77 13.57
CA PRO A 54 21.13 13.09 13.39
C PRO A 54 21.13 11.70 14.03
N ASP A 55 20.16 11.39 14.89
CA ASP A 55 20.04 10.10 15.56
C ASP A 55 19.41 9.05 14.64
N LYS A 56 19.91 7.82 14.72
CA LYS A 56 19.33 6.66 14.03
C LYS A 56 18.49 5.80 14.97
N VAL A 57 17.43 5.20 14.44
CA VAL A 57 16.73 4.08 15.06
C VAL A 57 17.51 2.79 14.80
N SER A 58 17.49 1.88 15.76
CA SER A 58 18.10 0.55 15.61
C SER A 58 17.03 -0.47 15.21
N SER A 59 17.35 -1.31 14.23
CA SER A 59 16.60 -2.54 13.98
C SER A 59 17.06 -3.64 14.95
N ASP A 60 16.14 -4.25 15.68
CA ASP A 60 16.39 -5.45 16.50
C ASP A 60 16.59 -6.72 15.66
N ARG A 61 16.40 -6.66 14.32
CA ARG A 61 16.72 -7.76 13.38
C ARG A 61 18.14 -7.70 12.83
N GLY A 62 18.86 -6.60 13.06
CA GLY A 62 20.18 -6.35 12.46
C GLY A 62 20.12 -6.44 10.92
N GLN A 63 21.15 -7.06 10.33
CA GLN A 63 21.33 -7.16 8.87
C GLN A 63 20.24 -7.97 8.14
N LYS A 64 19.42 -8.75 8.85
CA LYS A 64 18.42 -9.63 8.23
C LYS A 64 17.30 -8.87 7.52
N ALA A 65 17.08 -7.62 7.88
CA ALA A 65 16.12 -6.72 7.23
C ALA A 65 16.69 -6.04 5.97
N GLU A 66 18.02 -6.03 5.80
CA GLU A 66 18.71 -5.34 4.72
C GLU A 66 18.45 -6.01 3.37
N LEU A 67 18.17 -5.20 2.35
CA LEU A 67 17.80 -5.66 1.02
C LEU A 67 18.92 -6.46 0.37
N ILE A 68 20.18 -6.04 0.51
CA ILE A 68 21.31 -6.77 -0.07
C ILE A 68 21.40 -8.19 0.52
N TYR A 69 21.27 -8.31 1.85
CA TYR A 69 21.26 -9.61 2.51
C TYR A 69 20.11 -10.48 1.98
N GLN A 70 18.90 -9.93 1.87
CA GLN A 70 17.74 -10.69 1.40
C GLN A 70 17.81 -11.08 -0.07
N LEU A 71 18.38 -10.23 -0.94
CA LEU A 71 18.59 -10.56 -2.36
C LEU A 71 19.58 -11.70 -2.57
N GLN A 72 20.52 -11.90 -1.64
CA GLN A 72 21.52 -12.96 -1.69
C GLN A 72 21.08 -14.25 -0.98
N ASN A 73 20.13 -14.15 -0.06
CA ASN A 73 19.71 -15.28 0.76
C ASN A 73 18.61 -16.11 0.04
N PRO A 74 18.85 -17.39 -0.25
CA PRO A 74 17.93 -18.23 -1.04
C PRO A 74 16.60 -18.52 -0.34
N ASN A 75 16.48 -18.25 0.95
CA ASN A 75 15.20 -18.36 1.66
C ASN A 75 14.19 -17.29 1.22
N PHE A 76 14.67 -16.20 0.62
CA PHE A 76 13.82 -15.15 0.03
C PHE A 76 13.78 -15.32 -1.48
N LYS A 77 12.58 -15.55 -2.03
CA LYS A 77 12.38 -15.78 -3.47
C LYS A 77 12.24 -14.48 -4.25
N ILE A 78 12.85 -13.38 -3.78
CA ILE A 78 12.66 -12.02 -4.31
C ILE A 78 12.97 -11.97 -5.81
N LEU A 79 14.19 -12.34 -6.19
CA LEU A 79 14.62 -12.31 -7.60
C LEU A 79 13.78 -13.23 -8.48
N GLN A 80 13.50 -14.45 -8.02
CA GLN A 80 12.74 -15.46 -8.76
C GLN A 80 11.30 -15.01 -9.05
N LYS A 81 10.61 -14.49 -8.04
CA LYS A 81 9.22 -14.04 -8.16
C LYS A 81 9.12 -12.72 -8.92
N GLN A 82 10.09 -11.82 -8.73
CA GLN A 82 10.15 -10.53 -9.42
C GLN A 82 10.72 -10.61 -10.85
N LYS A 83 11.15 -11.79 -11.31
CA LYS A 83 11.76 -12.03 -12.63
C LYS A 83 12.99 -11.16 -12.88
N LEU A 84 13.81 -10.99 -11.86
CA LEU A 84 15.07 -10.27 -11.91
C LEU A 84 16.25 -11.24 -11.74
N ASN A 85 17.40 -10.88 -12.29
CA ASN A 85 18.66 -11.59 -12.06
C ASN A 85 19.58 -10.70 -11.23
N TYR A 86 20.16 -11.25 -10.17
CA TYR A 86 21.09 -10.53 -9.30
C TYR A 86 22.28 -9.94 -10.08
N ASN A 87 22.74 -10.67 -11.10
CA ASN A 87 23.89 -10.28 -11.91
C ASN A 87 23.60 -9.11 -12.85
N ASP A 88 22.33 -8.73 -13.03
CA ASP A 88 21.95 -7.57 -13.82
C ASP A 88 22.09 -6.26 -13.03
N PHE A 89 22.34 -6.34 -11.71
CA PHE A 89 22.51 -5.17 -10.86
C PHE A 89 23.94 -4.62 -10.94
N THR A 90 24.03 -3.31 -11.11
CA THR A 90 25.30 -2.58 -11.19
C THR A 90 25.81 -2.19 -9.81
N THR A 91 27.08 -1.81 -9.72
CA THR A 91 27.66 -1.21 -8.50
C THR A 91 26.85 -0.01 -8.01
N ASP A 92 26.33 0.81 -8.94
CA ASP A 92 25.52 1.99 -8.60
C ASP A 92 24.15 1.62 -8.04
N ASP A 93 23.55 0.51 -8.49
CA ASP A 93 22.31 -0.01 -7.90
C ASP A 93 22.53 -0.40 -6.44
N PHE A 94 23.64 -1.10 -6.13
CA PHE A 94 23.99 -1.42 -4.75
C PHE A 94 24.34 -0.17 -3.91
N ASN A 95 24.95 0.84 -4.52
CA ASN A 95 25.22 2.12 -3.84
C ASN A 95 23.92 2.86 -3.51
N LEU A 96 22.94 2.87 -4.41
CA LEU A 96 21.60 3.41 -4.15
C LEU A 96 20.93 2.70 -2.98
N ILE A 97 20.94 1.37 -2.96
CA ILE A 97 20.36 0.58 -1.85
C ILE A 97 21.01 0.97 -0.52
N ARG A 98 22.35 0.96 -0.44
CA ARG A 98 23.07 1.32 0.79
C ARG A 98 22.79 2.76 1.24
N ALA A 99 22.73 3.70 0.30
CA ALA A 99 22.42 5.09 0.61
C ALA A 99 21.01 5.22 1.20
N CYS A 100 20.03 4.57 0.57
CA CYS A 100 18.66 4.54 1.06
C CYS A 100 18.54 3.88 2.44
N GLU A 101 19.08 2.68 2.64
CA GLU A 101 18.98 1.97 3.93
C GLU A 101 19.73 2.71 5.05
N SER A 102 20.84 3.39 4.75
CA SER A 102 21.58 4.20 5.73
C SER A 102 20.83 5.47 6.14
N ASN A 103 20.15 6.15 5.21
CA ASN A 103 19.48 7.42 5.47
C ASN A 103 18.04 7.24 5.99
N MET A 104 17.38 6.14 5.67
CA MET A 104 16.01 5.87 6.12
C MET A 104 15.88 5.60 7.61
N VAL A 105 16.96 5.18 8.25
CA VAL A 105 16.98 4.85 9.68
C VAL A 105 17.21 6.06 10.58
N TYR A 106 17.36 7.28 10.06
CA TYR A 106 17.30 8.46 10.94
C TYR A 106 15.92 8.57 11.60
N LYS A 107 15.85 9.03 12.85
CA LYS A 107 14.60 9.12 13.61
C LYS A 107 13.58 9.99 12.88
N ALA A 108 12.33 9.51 12.84
CA ALA A 108 11.20 10.32 12.42
C ALA A 108 11.03 11.54 13.33
N SER A 109 10.45 12.61 12.79
CA SER A 109 10.09 13.79 13.56
C SER A 109 9.03 13.45 14.61
N GLN A 110 9.16 14.02 15.81
CA GLN A 110 8.17 13.83 16.87
C GLN A 110 6.78 14.32 16.45
N ALA A 111 6.71 15.38 15.64
CA ALA A 111 5.45 15.89 15.10
C ALA A 111 4.73 14.82 14.25
N ALA A 112 5.44 14.11 13.36
CA ALA A 112 4.84 13.05 12.56
C ALA A 112 4.35 11.87 13.43
N ILE A 113 5.09 11.52 14.48
CA ILE A 113 4.70 10.47 15.43
C ILE A 113 3.43 10.87 16.19
N ASN A 114 3.38 12.10 16.71
CA ASN A 114 2.22 12.61 17.44
C ASN A 114 0.98 12.64 16.56
N THR A 115 1.07 13.19 15.33
CA THR A 115 -0.06 13.21 14.39
C THR A 115 -0.57 11.81 14.06
N PHE A 116 0.32 10.81 13.98
CA PHE A 116 -0.10 9.43 13.80
C PHE A 116 -0.76 8.83 15.05
N GLN A 117 -0.28 9.16 16.24
CA GLN A 117 -0.91 8.74 17.51
C GLN A 117 -2.30 9.34 17.66
N ASP A 118 -2.48 10.59 17.24
CA ASP A 118 -3.77 11.29 17.28
C ASP A 118 -4.86 10.59 16.45
N LEU A 119 -4.48 9.79 15.43
CA LEU A 119 -5.43 8.96 14.69
C LEU A 119 -6.17 7.93 15.56
N SER A 120 -5.62 7.56 16.73
CA SER A 120 -6.32 6.68 17.68
C SER A 120 -7.46 7.39 18.41
N THR A 121 -7.60 8.72 18.22
CA THR A 121 -8.64 9.55 18.83
C THR A 121 -9.50 10.25 17.76
N PRO A 122 -10.83 10.36 17.96
CA PRO A 122 -11.60 9.84 19.08
C PRO A 122 -11.65 8.30 19.11
N ILE A 123 -11.83 7.73 20.30
CA ILE A 123 -12.00 6.28 20.46
C ILE A 123 -13.39 5.91 19.96
N VAL A 124 -13.43 5.17 18.84
CA VAL A 124 -14.66 4.66 18.23
C VAL A 124 -14.95 3.24 18.66
N PHE A 125 -13.92 2.41 18.88
CA PHE A 125 -14.03 1.03 19.35
C PHE A 125 -13.30 0.92 20.69
N ASN A 126 -14.06 0.72 21.77
CA ASN A 126 -13.50 0.71 23.14
C ASN A 126 -13.16 -0.70 23.66
N SER A 127 -13.65 -1.74 22.98
CA SER A 127 -13.51 -3.14 23.34
C SER A 127 -13.76 -4.01 22.12
N ILE A 128 -13.31 -5.28 22.16
CA ILE A 128 -13.54 -6.23 21.06
C ILE A 128 -15.04 -6.46 20.83
N ALA A 129 -15.83 -6.57 21.90
CA ALA A 129 -17.28 -6.69 21.81
C ALA A 129 -17.94 -5.45 21.17
N ASP A 130 -17.41 -4.24 21.43
CA ASP A 130 -17.90 -3.00 20.81
C ASP A 130 -17.53 -2.93 19.32
N LEU A 131 -16.32 -3.35 18.95
CA LEU A 131 -15.90 -3.53 17.56
C LEU A 131 -16.87 -4.47 16.81
N GLU A 132 -17.12 -5.64 17.38
CA GLU A 132 -18.06 -6.64 16.86
C GLU A 132 -19.48 -6.11 16.73
N GLY A 133 -19.97 -5.42 17.76
CA GLY A 133 -21.31 -4.84 17.75
C GLY A 133 -21.48 -3.77 16.67
N LYS A 134 -20.51 -2.86 16.52
CA LYS A 134 -20.58 -1.72 15.59
C LYS A 134 -20.37 -2.08 14.13
N LEU A 135 -19.60 -3.15 13.89
CA LEU A 135 -19.28 -3.64 12.56
C LEU A 135 -20.09 -4.90 12.17
N LYS A 136 -21.02 -5.33 13.03
CA LYS A 136 -21.96 -6.44 12.79
C LYS A 136 -22.61 -6.34 11.41
N ASN A 137 -22.82 -7.51 10.79
CA ASN A 137 -23.36 -7.72 9.44
C ASN A 137 -22.42 -7.34 8.28
N ASN A 138 -21.17 -6.93 8.53
CA ASN A 138 -20.19 -6.71 7.47
C ASN A 138 -19.23 -7.90 7.32
N TYR A 139 -19.04 -8.73 8.35
CA TYR A 139 -18.13 -9.88 8.32
C TYR A 139 -18.69 -11.06 9.13
N VAL A 140 -18.00 -12.20 9.04
CA VAL A 140 -18.34 -13.45 9.73
C VAL A 140 -17.32 -13.80 10.82
N LEU A 141 -16.11 -13.25 10.76
CA LEU A 141 -15.06 -13.42 11.77
C LEU A 141 -15.54 -13.09 13.18
N ASP A 142 -15.24 -13.96 14.14
CA ASP A 142 -15.42 -13.72 15.56
C ASP A 142 -14.08 -13.22 16.14
N PHE A 143 -13.98 -11.90 16.37
CA PHE A 143 -12.77 -11.30 16.91
C PHE A 143 -12.51 -11.74 18.35
N THR A 144 -13.57 -12.00 19.13
CA THR A 144 -13.43 -12.54 20.48
C THR A 144 -12.78 -13.92 20.44
N SER A 145 -13.19 -14.78 19.52
CA SER A 145 -12.57 -16.09 19.30
C SER A 145 -11.12 -15.98 18.77
N LEU A 146 -10.86 -15.06 17.84
CA LEU A 146 -9.50 -14.78 17.34
C LEU A 146 -8.55 -14.32 18.47
N VAL A 147 -9.00 -13.43 19.34
CA VAL A 147 -8.24 -12.98 20.52
C VAL A 147 -8.03 -14.14 21.49
N ASN A 148 -9.00 -15.05 21.63
CA ASN A 148 -8.88 -16.18 22.52
C ASN A 148 -7.94 -17.29 22.01
N SER A 149 -7.79 -17.39 20.68
CA SER A 149 -6.95 -18.37 20.00
C SER A 149 -5.48 -17.96 19.88
N THR A 150 -5.16 -16.69 20.16
CA THR A 150 -3.77 -16.22 20.10
C THR A 150 -2.85 -16.98 21.04
N THR A 151 -1.63 -17.26 20.57
CA THR A 151 -0.55 -17.87 21.37
C THR A 151 0.24 -16.85 22.20
N GLY A 152 -0.02 -15.55 22.00
CA GLY A 152 0.63 -14.44 22.71
C GLY A 152 -0.17 -13.89 23.90
N ASP A 153 0.12 -12.66 24.28
CA ASP A 153 -0.61 -11.95 25.33
C ASP A 153 -1.95 -11.43 24.79
N LYS A 154 -3.06 -11.98 25.30
CA LYS A 154 -4.41 -11.68 24.82
C LYS A 154 -4.78 -10.20 24.95
N VAL A 155 -4.33 -9.54 26.01
CA VAL A 155 -4.65 -8.13 26.28
C VAL A 155 -3.94 -7.24 25.27
N SER A 156 -2.64 -7.44 25.07
CA SER A 156 -1.85 -6.76 24.05
C SER A 156 -2.40 -7.00 22.65
N PHE A 157 -2.73 -8.25 22.31
CA PHE A 157 -3.33 -8.59 21.02
C PHE A 157 -4.64 -7.84 20.77
N ALA A 158 -5.55 -7.86 21.75
CA ALA A 158 -6.81 -7.13 21.69
C ALA A 158 -6.61 -5.60 21.57
N ASN A 159 -5.70 -5.03 22.36
CA ASN A 159 -5.40 -3.59 22.30
C ASN A 159 -4.82 -3.17 20.95
N ASN A 160 -3.96 -4.00 20.35
CA ASN A 160 -3.43 -3.74 19.01
C ASN A 160 -4.53 -3.78 17.94
N ILE A 161 -5.48 -4.72 18.03
CA ILE A 161 -6.65 -4.76 17.15
C ILE A 161 -7.47 -3.48 17.28
N LEU A 162 -7.75 -3.05 18.51
CA LEU A 162 -8.56 -1.84 18.76
C LEU A 162 -7.85 -0.57 18.28
N ASP A 163 -6.56 -0.43 18.56
CA ASP A 163 -5.77 0.71 18.07
C ASP A 163 -5.76 0.77 16.55
N PHE A 164 -5.51 -0.37 15.89
CA PHE A 164 -5.57 -0.50 14.44
C PHE A 164 -6.91 -0.04 13.86
N PHE A 165 -8.04 -0.57 14.37
CA PHE A 165 -9.35 -0.23 13.84
C PHE A 165 -9.77 1.21 14.15
N ASN A 166 -9.39 1.76 15.30
CA ASN A 166 -9.61 3.17 15.61
C ASN A 166 -8.87 4.09 14.64
N LYS A 167 -7.56 3.85 14.42
CA LYS A 167 -6.76 4.60 13.45
C LYS A 167 -7.35 4.51 12.04
N LEU A 168 -7.72 3.31 11.61
CA LEU A 168 -8.25 3.09 10.27
C LEU A 168 -9.60 3.79 10.06
N ASN A 169 -10.49 3.70 11.05
CA ASN A 169 -11.77 4.40 11.04
C ASN A 169 -11.58 5.92 11.03
N ASN A 170 -10.69 6.46 11.85
CA ASN A 170 -10.51 7.91 11.95
C ASN A 170 -9.81 8.48 10.69
N LEU A 171 -8.98 7.68 10.03
CA LEU A 171 -8.29 8.11 8.81
C LEU A 171 -9.15 8.04 7.54
N TYR A 172 -9.87 6.93 7.35
CA TYR A 172 -10.60 6.63 6.10
C TYR A 172 -12.13 6.57 6.27
N GLY A 173 -12.63 6.61 7.49
CA GLY A 173 -14.05 6.62 7.81
C GLY A 173 -14.69 5.24 7.89
N ASN A 174 -15.73 5.15 8.70
CA ASN A 174 -16.49 3.92 8.95
C ASN A 174 -17.08 3.29 7.67
N LYS A 175 -17.42 4.12 6.66
CA LYS A 175 -17.98 3.63 5.40
C LYS A 175 -16.98 2.75 4.65
N MET A 176 -15.74 3.22 4.48
CA MET A 176 -14.70 2.43 3.83
C MET A 176 -14.38 1.20 4.67
N LEU A 177 -14.25 1.35 5.98
CA LEU A 177 -13.97 0.24 6.90
C LEU A 177 -14.98 -0.91 6.74
N LYS A 178 -16.28 -0.60 6.74
CA LYS A 178 -17.33 -1.61 6.53
C LYS A 178 -17.25 -2.26 5.15
N SER A 179 -16.91 -1.50 4.11
CA SER A 179 -16.76 -2.03 2.76
C SER A 179 -15.61 -3.03 2.64
N ILE A 180 -14.45 -2.75 3.26
CA ILE A 180 -13.25 -3.59 3.14
C ILE A 180 -13.23 -4.79 4.09
N LEU A 181 -14.08 -4.78 5.12
CA LEU A 181 -14.25 -5.94 6.02
C LEU A 181 -15.23 -6.97 5.48
N TYR A 182 -15.84 -6.73 4.33
CA TYR A 182 -16.83 -7.64 3.77
C TYR A 182 -16.30 -9.08 3.70
N ASN A 183 -17.07 -10.03 4.25
CA ASN A 183 -16.70 -11.46 4.29
C ASN A 183 -15.27 -11.71 4.78
N LEU A 184 -14.82 -10.97 5.80
CA LEU A 184 -13.71 -11.40 6.65
C LEU A 184 -14.19 -12.60 7.47
N GLU A 185 -13.51 -13.73 7.34
CA GLU A 185 -13.89 -14.99 7.99
C GLU A 185 -12.66 -15.76 8.52
N GLU A 186 -12.89 -16.62 9.51
CA GLU A 186 -11.96 -17.69 9.88
C GLU A 186 -12.27 -18.93 9.03
N GLY A 187 -11.25 -19.61 8.52
CA GLY A 187 -11.46 -20.76 7.66
C GLY A 187 -10.27 -21.70 7.53
N SER A 188 -10.54 -22.94 7.14
CA SER A 188 -9.49 -23.90 6.79
C SER A 188 -8.82 -23.49 5.48
N MET A 189 -7.49 -23.58 5.44
CA MET A 189 -6.72 -23.30 4.23
C MET A 189 -6.47 -24.59 3.46
N VAL A 190 -6.63 -24.53 2.14
CA VAL A 190 -6.34 -25.69 1.26
C VAL A 190 -4.87 -26.10 1.37
N ASN A 191 -3.98 -25.12 1.54
CA ASN A 191 -2.58 -25.34 1.86
C ASN A 191 -2.35 -24.94 3.34
N ASN A 192 -1.90 -25.87 4.16
CA ASN A 192 -1.61 -25.64 5.57
C ASN A 192 -0.42 -24.67 5.82
N GLN A 193 0.32 -24.31 4.77
CA GLN A 193 1.38 -23.30 4.81
C GLN A 193 0.87 -21.87 4.57
N VAL A 194 -0.38 -21.71 4.13
CA VAL A 194 -1.01 -20.40 3.94
C VAL A 194 -1.68 -20.00 5.25
N VAL A 195 -1.31 -18.84 5.78
CA VAL A 195 -1.80 -18.35 7.08
C VAL A 195 -3.01 -17.43 6.95
N ALA A 196 -3.16 -16.76 5.82
CA ALA A 196 -4.30 -15.93 5.47
C ALA A 196 -4.34 -15.70 3.95
N VAL A 197 -5.47 -15.21 3.43
CA VAL A 197 -5.60 -14.80 2.03
C VAL A 197 -6.66 -13.70 1.86
N THR A 198 -6.30 -12.65 1.12
CA THR A 198 -7.24 -11.69 0.56
C THR A 198 -7.53 -12.03 -0.89
N ARG A 199 -8.81 -12.07 -1.26
CA ARG A 199 -9.25 -12.25 -2.65
C ARG A 199 -9.95 -11.00 -3.16
N PHE A 200 -9.78 -10.75 -4.44
CA PHE A 200 -10.41 -9.65 -5.15
C PHE A 200 -10.74 -10.05 -6.58
N GLY A 201 -11.92 -9.67 -7.07
CA GLY A 201 -12.30 -9.95 -8.45
C GLY A 201 -13.63 -9.36 -8.86
N GLY A 202 -13.93 -9.42 -10.16
CA GLY A 202 -15.27 -9.15 -10.65
C GLY A 202 -16.24 -10.25 -10.21
N TRP A 203 -17.47 -9.87 -9.87
CA TRP A 203 -18.53 -10.81 -9.49
C TRP A 203 -19.56 -10.99 -10.60
N ASN A 204 -20.02 -9.87 -11.15
CA ASN A 204 -20.95 -9.79 -12.28
C ASN A 204 -20.63 -8.53 -13.08
N SER A 205 -21.38 -8.27 -14.15
CA SER A 205 -21.17 -7.08 -14.99
C SER A 205 -21.24 -5.75 -14.24
N TYR A 206 -21.69 -5.72 -12.98
CA TYR A 206 -21.94 -4.50 -12.21
C TYR A 206 -21.30 -4.50 -10.82
N GLY A 207 -20.36 -5.40 -10.52
CA GLY A 207 -19.82 -5.53 -9.16
C GLY A 207 -18.43 -6.11 -9.10
N VAL A 208 -17.73 -5.75 -8.02
CA VAL A 208 -16.48 -6.38 -7.59
C VAL A 208 -16.69 -6.93 -6.19
N TYR A 209 -16.01 -8.02 -5.88
CA TYR A 209 -15.95 -8.55 -4.53
C TYR A 209 -14.55 -8.41 -3.98
N GLN A 210 -14.48 -8.26 -2.66
CA GLN A 210 -13.31 -8.48 -1.85
C GLN A 210 -13.73 -9.40 -0.70
N CYS A 211 -12.89 -10.35 -0.34
CA CYS A 211 -13.07 -11.15 0.87
C CYS A 211 -11.72 -11.55 1.46
N MET A 212 -11.71 -11.93 2.75
CA MET A 212 -10.50 -12.28 3.49
C MET A 212 -10.75 -13.53 4.32
N VAL A 213 -9.82 -14.47 4.28
CA VAL A 213 -9.84 -15.65 5.14
C VAL A 213 -8.61 -15.62 6.02
N LEU A 214 -8.80 -15.70 7.33
CA LEU A 214 -7.74 -15.95 8.29
C LEU A 214 -7.69 -17.45 8.57
N GLY A 215 -6.50 -18.03 8.40
CA GLY A 215 -6.25 -19.43 8.70
C GLY A 215 -6.12 -19.67 10.20
N PRO A 216 -6.07 -20.94 10.64
CA PRO A 216 -5.97 -21.29 12.06
C PRO A 216 -4.72 -20.75 12.77
N GLN A 217 -3.66 -20.46 12.02
CA GLN A 217 -2.40 -19.92 12.53
C GLN A 217 -2.32 -18.40 12.44
N ALA A 218 -3.36 -17.70 11.98
CA ALA A 218 -3.35 -16.25 11.81
C ALA A 218 -3.14 -15.47 13.13
N ALA A 219 -3.51 -16.07 14.26
CA ALA A 219 -3.27 -15.52 15.60
C ALA A 219 -2.03 -16.12 16.30
N ASP A 220 -1.24 -16.96 15.61
CA ASP A 220 -0.02 -17.56 16.18
C ASP A 220 1.13 -16.55 16.19
N VAL A 221 1.31 -15.92 17.34
CA VAL A 221 2.34 -14.92 17.59
C VAL A 221 3.75 -15.50 17.47
N ASN A 222 3.93 -16.79 17.79
CA ASN A 222 5.25 -17.42 17.66
C ASN A 222 5.66 -17.53 16.19
N LEU A 223 4.72 -17.83 15.30
CA LEU A 223 4.96 -17.83 13.86
C LEU A 223 5.34 -16.43 13.36
N VAL A 224 4.59 -15.40 13.76
CA VAL A 224 4.88 -14.01 13.41
C VAL A 224 6.28 -13.60 13.87
N ARG A 225 6.67 -13.94 15.11
CA ARG A 225 8.00 -13.66 15.65
C ARG A 225 9.10 -14.41 14.90
N GLN A 226 8.93 -15.71 14.64
CA GLN A 226 9.90 -16.49 13.87
C GLN A 226 10.13 -15.90 12.47
N GLN A 227 9.05 -15.54 11.79
CA GLN A 227 9.10 -14.95 10.45
C GLN A 227 9.67 -13.52 10.48
N TYR A 228 9.39 -12.74 11.52
CA TYR A 228 10.05 -11.46 11.76
C TYR A 228 11.56 -11.62 11.98
N ASP A 229 11.98 -12.55 12.84
CA ASP A 229 13.39 -12.78 13.23
C ASP A 229 14.27 -13.22 12.06
N ILE A 230 13.70 -13.80 11.01
CA ILE A 230 14.42 -14.12 9.77
C ILE A 230 14.41 -12.98 8.75
N GLY A 231 13.57 -11.95 8.93
CA GLY A 231 13.44 -10.80 8.03
C GLY A 231 12.25 -10.88 7.06
N TYR A 232 11.35 -11.85 7.24
CA TYR A 232 10.18 -12.05 6.36
C TYR A 232 9.13 -10.96 6.55
N TRP A 233 8.70 -10.70 7.79
CA TRP A 233 7.79 -9.61 8.14
C TRP A 233 8.52 -8.35 8.62
N PRO A 234 7.98 -7.14 8.45
CA PRO A 234 8.61 -5.87 8.83
C PRO A 234 8.47 -5.54 10.31
N THR A 235 7.50 -6.15 11.00
CA THR A 235 7.24 -5.91 12.43
C THR A 235 6.98 -7.23 13.16
N LYS A 236 7.32 -7.25 14.45
CA LYS A 236 7.06 -8.39 15.35
C LYS A 236 5.72 -8.30 16.07
N ILE A 237 4.91 -7.29 15.75
CA ILE A 237 3.64 -7.06 16.43
C ILE A 237 2.66 -8.17 16.07
N ASP A 238 2.01 -8.70 17.10
CA ASP A 238 1.27 -9.94 17.07
C ASP A 238 0.13 -9.98 16.04
N ILE A 239 -0.42 -8.82 15.63
CA ILE A 239 -1.53 -8.72 14.67
C ILE A 239 -1.09 -8.56 13.20
N ASN A 240 0.20 -8.78 12.90
CA ASN A 240 0.78 -8.47 11.59
C ASN A 240 0.00 -9.09 10.42
N ILE A 241 -0.38 -10.37 10.52
CA ILE A 241 -1.14 -11.08 9.48
C ILE A 241 -2.48 -10.37 9.19
N LEU A 242 -3.23 -9.97 10.23
CA LEU A 242 -4.49 -9.24 10.04
C LEU A 242 -4.27 -7.92 9.31
N VAL A 243 -3.27 -7.15 9.73
CA VAL A 243 -2.99 -5.82 9.16
C VAL A 243 -2.46 -5.93 7.72
N HIS A 244 -1.64 -6.95 7.44
CA HIS A 244 -1.19 -7.29 6.10
C HIS A 244 -2.38 -7.51 5.15
N GLU A 245 -3.31 -8.39 5.52
CA GLU A 245 -4.49 -8.66 4.68
C GLU A 245 -5.38 -7.41 4.53
N MET A 246 -5.50 -6.58 5.57
CA MET A 246 -6.19 -5.30 5.43
C MET A 246 -5.48 -4.35 4.47
N GLY A 247 -4.15 -4.41 4.38
CA GLY A 247 -3.39 -3.68 3.37
C GLY A 247 -3.82 -4.03 1.95
N HIS A 248 -3.99 -5.33 1.65
CA HIS A 248 -4.55 -5.79 0.38
C HIS A 248 -5.99 -5.27 0.18
N ALA A 249 -6.85 -5.37 1.20
CA ALA A 249 -8.24 -4.91 1.09
C ALA A 249 -8.36 -3.40 0.86
N VAL A 250 -7.52 -2.59 1.53
CA VAL A 250 -7.39 -1.14 1.29
C VAL A 250 -6.96 -0.88 -0.15
N SER A 251 -5.93 -1.56 -0.65
CA SER A 251 -5.48 -1.40 -2.03
C SER A 251 -6.59 -1.73 -3.05
N ASN A 252 -7.29 -2.84 -2.86
CA ASN A 252 -8.37 -3.26 -3.74
C ASN A 252 -9.53 -2.24 -3.79
N TYR A 253 -9.90 -1.70 -2.63
CA TYR A 253 -10.94 -0.67 -2.53
C TYR A 253 -10.54 0.63 -3.25
N LEU A 254 -9.28 1.04 -3.11
CA LEU A 254 -8.77 2.27 -3.70
C LEU A 254 -8.52 2.16 -5.19
N TRP A 255 -8.17 0.98 -5.66
CA TRP A 255 -8.01 0.72 -7.08
C TRP A 255 -9.32 0.92 -7.86
N THR A 256 -10.46 0.75 -7.21
CA THR A 256 -11.78 1.06 -7.78
C THR A 256 -12.01 2.58 -7.81
N TYR A 257 -12.49 3.10 -8.94
CA TYR A 257 -12.86 4.52 -9.09
C TYR A 257 -13.83 4.97 -7.99
N ALA A 258 -13.63 6.18 -7.45
CA ALA A 258 -14.43 6.69 -6.33
C ALA A 258 -15.95 6.63 -6.59
N SER A 259 -16.39 6.95 -7.82
CA SER A 259 -17.80 6.89 -8.24
C SER A 259 -18.36 5.47 -8.32
N ASP A 260 -17.50 4.46 -8.44
CA ASP A 260 -17.89 3.07 -8.67
C ASP A 260 -17.77 2.23 -7.39
N ARG A 261 -17.23 2.79 -6.29
CA ARG A 261 -17.13 2.13 -4.97
C ARG A 261 -18.49 1.73 -4.38
N GLN A 262 -19.59 2.31 -4.85
CA GLN A 262 -20.94 1.86 -4.51
C GLN A 262 -21.28 0.44 -5.00
N TYR A 263 -20.49 -0.10 -5.92
CA TYR A 263 -20.60 -1.47 -6.44
C TYR A 263 -19.63 -2.45 -5.77
N PHE A 264 -18.79 -1.96 -4.86
CA PHE A 264 -17.87 -2.78 -4.08
C PHE A 264 -18.67 -3.62 -3.09
N ASN A 265 -18.56 -4.94 -3.18
CA ASN A 265 -19.29 -5.93 -2.37
C ASN A 265 -20.82 -5.87 -2.49
N LYS A 266 -21.35 -5.27 -3.55
CA LYS A 266 -22.80 -5.12 -3.76
C LYS A 266 -23.42 -6.34 -4.45
N ASN A 267 -24.62 -6.73 -4.03
CA ASN A 267 -25.44 -7.80 -4.61
C ASN A 267 -24.70 -9.16 -4.70
N LEU A 268 -23.96 -9.51 -3.66
CA LEU A 268 -23.29 -10.79 -3.51
C LEU A 268 -24.23 -11.89 -2.96
N ASP A 269 -25.54 -11.78 -3.25
CA ASP A 269 -26.62 -12.62 -2.70
C ASP A 269 -26.25 -14.11 -2.76
N GLY A 270 -26.14 -14.75 -1.58
CA GLY A 270 -25.95 -16.20 -1.45
C GLY A 270 -24.51 -16.70 -1.42
N ILE A 271 -23.49 -15.82 -1.44
CA ILE A 271 -22.09 -16.24 -1.22
C ILE A 271 -21.84 -16.35 0.28
N SER A 272 -21.78 -17.58 0.78
CA SER A 272 -21.58 -17.84 2.21
C SER A 272 -20.11 -17.85 2.64
N THR A 273 -19.17 -18.02 1.71
CA THR A 273 -17.73 -18.12 2.01
C THR A 273 -16.86 -17.53 0.91
N CYS A 274 -15.70 -17.00 1.28
CA CYS A 274 -14.71 -16.46 0.35
C CYS A 274 -14.19 -17.53 -0.62
N GLN A 275 -14.23 -18.80 -0.22
CA GLN A 275 -13.77 -19.95 -1.01
C GLN A 275 -14.66 -20.27 -2.21
N SER A 276 -15.96 -19.93 -2.13
CA SER A 276 -16.94 -20.20 -3.19
C SER A 276 -16.86 -19.23 -4.38
N LEU A 277 -16.08 -18.15 -4.24
CA LEU A 277 -15.94 -17.11 -5.25
C LEU A 277 -14.97 -17.54 -6.36
N LYS A 278 -15.47 -17.54 -7.61
CA LYS A 278 -14.67 -17.81 -8.80
C LYS A 278 -13.90 -16.57 -9.25
N TYR A 279 -12.73 -16.79 -9.83
CA TYR A 279 -11.92 -15.74 -10.45
C TYR A 279 -12.49 -15.35 -11.84
N ASN A 280 -12.29 -14.09 -12.22
CA ASN A 280 -12.43 -13.58 -13.59
C ASN A 280 -13.85 -13.43 -14.17
N ASN A 281 -14.87 -13.17 -13.35
CA ASN A 281 -16.12 -12.70 -13.94
C ASN A 281 -15.92 -11.27 -14.49
N PRO A 282 -16.40 -10.97 -15.72
CA PRO A 282 -16.27 -9.64 -16.30
C PRO A 282 -17.07 -8.62 -15.48
N THR A 283 -16.46 -7.46 -15.22
CA THR A 283 -17.08 -6.34 -14.48
C THR A 283 -16.99 -5.05 -15.27
N ARG A 284 -18.00 -4.17 -15.13
CA ARG A 284 -17.97 -2.80 -15.66
C ARG A 284 -17.47 -1.77 -14.65
N VAL A 285 -17.10 -2.21 -13.45
CA VAL A 285 -16.45 -1.37 -12.45
C VAL A 285 -15.14 -0.86 -13.02
N ARG A 286 -14.93 0.46 -12.98
CA ARG A 286 -13.70 1.06 -13.49
C ARG A 286 -12.59 1.01 -12.45
N PHE A 287 -11.39 0.75 -12.95
CA PHE A 287 -10.17 0.70 -12.17
C PHE A 287 -9.21 1.80 -12.61
N TYR A 288 -8.54 2.43 -11.64
CA TYR A 288 -7.47 3.37 -11.97
C TYR A 288 -6.37 2.66 -12.75
N ASN A 289 -5.84 3.32 -13.79
CA ASN A 289 -4.76 2.76 -14.61
C ASN A 289 -3.51 2.42 -13.78
N LYS A 290 -3.26 3.19 -12.72
CA LYS A 290 -2.21 2.92 -11.76
C LYS A 290 -2.82 2.30 -10.50
N SER A 291 -2.44 1.06 -10.19
CA SER A 291 -2.86 0.42 -8.95
C SER A 291 -2.21 1.13 -7.75
N PRO A 292 -2.85 1.13 -6.56
CA PRO A 292 -2.22 1.66 -5.34
C PRO A 292 -0.89 1.01 -5.02
N ASN A 293 -0.74 -0.28 -5.38
CA ASN A 293 0.49 -1.05 -5.23
C ASN A 293 1.65 -0.43 -6.02
N ASP A 294 1.42 -0.09 -7.29
CA ASP A 294 2.45 0.54 -8.15
C ASP A 294 2.63 2.02 -7.82
N TYR A 295 1.58 2.68 -7.34
CA TYR A 295 1.68 4.04 -6.84
C TYR A 295 2.61 4.16 -5.64
N LEU A 296 2.56 3.22 -4.69
CA LEU A 296 3.51 3.17 -3.58
C LEU A 296 4.96 3.11 -4.07
N VAL A 297 5.29 2.17 -4.96
CA VAL A 297 6.67 2.04 -5.48
C VAL A 297 7.14 3.32 -6.14
N HIS A 298 6.27 3.91 -6.96
CA HIS A 298 6.59 5.16 -7.64
C HIS A 298 6.79 6.33 -6.67
N TYR A 299 5.87 6.48 -5.71
CA TYR A 299 5.92 7.53 -4.72
C TYR A 299 7.22 7.43 -3.90
N LEU A 300 7.56 6.24 -3.40
CA LEU A 300 8.80 6.01 -2.66
C LEU A 300 10.06 6.25 -3.50
N GLY A 301 10.06 5.81 -4.76
CA GLY A 301 11.14 6.09 -5.71
C GLY A 301 11.35 7.60 -5.93
N GLN A 302 10.27 8.35 -6.12
CA GLN A 302 10.33 9.81 -6.26
C GLN A 302 10.79 10.50 -4.97
N ARG A 303 10.35 10.03 -3.80
CA ARG A 303 10.83 10.54 -2.50
C ARG A 303 12.31 10.26 -2.29
N ALA A 304 12.84 9.18 -2.87
CA ALA A 304 14.28 8.93 -2.95
C ALA A 304 15.02 9.77 -3.99
N GLY A 305 14.33 10.61 -4.78
CA GLY A 305 14.93 11.44 -5.83
C GLY A 305 15.14 10.74 -7.18
N ILE A 306 14.48 9.59 -7.39
CA ILE A 306 14.60 8.80 -8.63
C ILE A 306 13.54 9.21 -9.65
N GLY A 307 13.96 9.50 -10.88
CA GLY A 307 13.07 9.88 -11.98
C GLY A 307 12.15 8.76 -12.48
N ASN A 308 11.08 9.12 -13.17
CA ASN A 308 10.09 8.14 -13.65
C ASN A 308 10.63 7.23 -14.77
N GLY A 309 11.67 7.67 -15.48
CA GLY A 309 12.34 6.87 -16.51
C GLY A 309 13.16 5.69 -15.97
N TYR A 310 13.24 5.52 -14.64
CA TYR A 310 14.10 4.50 -13.99
C TYR A 310 13.32 3.56 -13.08
N PRO A 311 12.39 2.74 -13.64
CA PRO A 311 11.49 1.90 -12.85
C PRO A 311 12.21 0.86 -11.98
N LEU A 312 13.35 0.31 -12.44
CA LEU A 312 14.16 -0.59 -11.63
C LEU A 312 14.69 0.13 -10.39
N GLN A 313 15.26 1.32 -10.55
CA GLN A 313 15.81 2.09 -9.43
C GLN A 313 14.70 2.59 -8.49
N GLN A 314 13.52 2.95 -9.00
CA GLN A 314 12.34 3.23 -8.15
C GLN A 314 11.96 2.01 -7.31
N LYS A 315 11.97 0.80 -7.90
CA LYS A 315 11.71 -0.45 -7.19
C LYS A 315 12.76 -0.76 -6.13
N LEU A 316 14.05 -0.64 -6.46
CA LEU A 316 15.14 -0.85 -5.50
C LEU A 316 15.09 0.13 -4.32
N ALA A 317 14.79 1.41 -4.60
CA ALA A 317 14.55 2.41 -3.57
C ALA A 317 13.35 1.99 -2.70
N ALA A 318 12.19 1.72 -3.29
CA ALA A 318 10.98 1.30 -2.56
C ALA A 318 11.20 0.05 -1.69
N TRP A 319 11.92 -0.95 -2.20
CA TRP A 319 12.32 -2.11 -1.41
C TRP A 319 13.22 -1.75 -0.24
N SER A 320 14.04 -0.71 -0.33
CA SER A 320 14.85 -0.23 0.80
C SER A 320 13.99 0.42 1.90
N PHE A 321 12.89 1.10 1.54
CA PHE A 321 11.94 1.67 2.53
C PHE A 321 11.18 0.59 3.30
N VAL A 322 10.72 -0.44 2.58
CA VAL A 322 9.88 -1.52 3.12
C VAL A 322 10.76 -2.70 3.51
N GLN A 323 11.00 -2.84 4.81
CA GLN A 323 11.95 -3.79 5.38
C GLN A 323 11.31 -5.18 5.60
N SER A 324 10.76 -5.73 4.52
CA SER A 324 10.03 -7.00 4.48
C SER A 324 10.50 -7.86 3.32
N GLY A 325 11.07 -9.02 3.61
CA GLY A 325 11.41 -9.99 2.57
C GLY A 325 10.18 -10.54 1.86
N TYR A 326 9.09 -10.75 2.59
CA TYR A 326 7.83 -11.20 2.00
C TYR A 326 7.24 -10.17 1.03
N GLY A 327 7.24 -8.90 1.42
CA GLY A 327 6.72 -7.82 0.59
C GLY A 327 7.52 -7.65 -0.70
N ARG A 328 8.85 -7.79 -0.60
CA ARG A 328 9.77 -7.71 -1.74
C ARG A 328 9.60 -8.89 -2.71
N GLU A 329 9.17 -10.06 -2.23
CA GLU A 329 8.89 -11.23 -3.08
C GLU A 329 7.79 -10.97 -4.10
N GLY A 330 6.67 -10.37 -3.68
CA GLY A 330 5.48 -10.25 -4.52
C GLY A 330 4.88 -11.62 -4.88
N SER A 331 4.26 -11.72 -6.06
CA SER A 331 3.63 -12.95 -6.53
C SER A 331 4.51 -13.73 -7.52
N ASP A 332 4.09 -14.94 -7.91
CA ASP A 332 4.82 -15.78 -8.88
C ASP A 332 4.97 -15.13 -10.28
N ILE A 333 4.17 -14.09 -10.57
CA ILE A 333 4.24 -13.27 -11.79
C ILE A 333 4.83 -11.88 -11.54
N GLY A 334 5.45 -11.65 -10.38
CA GLY A 334 5.94 -10.36 -9.92
C GLY A 334 4.84 -9.49 -9.31
N GLY A 335 5.00 -8.17 -9.38
CA GLY A 335 4.05 -7.20 -8.86
C GLY A 335 4.37 -6.73 -7.44
N ASN A 336 3.60 -5.74 -7.00
CA ASN A 336 3.87 -4.95 -5.79
C ASN A 336 2.76 -5.10 -4.72
N GLY A 337 1.85 -6.07 -4.88
CA GLY A 337 0.74 -6.29 -3.94
C GLY A 337 1.24 -6.58 -2.53
N GLU A 338 2.10 -7.59 -2.37
CA GLU A 338 2.69 -7.92 -1.07
C GLU A 338 3.50 -6.76 -0.51
N LEU A 339 4.24 -6.04 -1.35
CA LEU A 339 5.01 -4.88 -0.91
C LEU A 339 4.10 -3.80 -0.31
N PHE A 340 2.93 -3.57 -0.90
CA PHE A 340 1.95 -2.62 -0.39
C PHE A 340 1.37 -3.06 0.96
N ALA A 341 0.96 -4.32 1.07
CA ALA A 341 0.43 -4.89 2.30
C ALA A 341 1.45 -4.85 3.45
N GLU A 342 2.72 -5.16 3.14
CA GLU A 342 3.81 -5.12 4.11
C GLU A 342 4.23 -3.69 4.47
N ALA A 343 4.19 -2.76 3.53
CA ALA A 343 4.39 -1.34 3.81
C ALA A 343 3.28 -0.79 4.73
N PHE A 344 2.05 -1.27 4.55
CA PHE A 344 0.90 -0.90 5.38
C PHE A 344 1.06 -1.45 6.79
N ALA A 345 1.46 -2.72 6.94
CA ALA A 345 1.80 -3.31 8.22
C ALA A 345 2.98 -2.60 8.91
N GLN A 346 4.06 -2.29 8.16
CA GLN A 346 5.19 -1.52 8.68
C GLN A 346 4.75 -0.14 9.18
N TRP A 347 3.91 0.58 8.41
CA TRP A 347 3.41 1.88 8.80
C TRP A 347 2.58 1.83 10.09
N LEU A 348 1.64 0.90 10.20
CA LEU A 348 0.76 0.83 11.36
C LEU A 348 1.42 0.26 12.62
N LEU A 349 2.31 -0.72 12.44
CA LEU A 349 2.76 -1.57 13.55
C LEU A 349 4.19 -1.29 14.02
N THR A 350 4.94 -0.40 13.37
CA THR A 350 6.28 -0.04 13.85
C THR A 350 6.17 0.69 15.20
N PRO A 351 6.79 0.18 16.28
CA PRO A 351 6.82 0.87 17.58
C PRO A 351 7.44 2.26 17.47
N ASP A 352 6.99 3.22 18.28
CA ASP A 352 7.46 4.61 18.17
C ASP A 352 8.98 4.77 18.26
N SER A 353 9.63 3.98 19.11
CA SER A 353 11.09 3.98 19.26
C SER A 353 11.86 3.46 18.04
N GLN A 354 11.17 2.79 17.10
CA GLN A 354 11.71 2.24 15.86
C GLN A 354 11.27 3.04 14.62
N LYS A 355 10.51 4.13 14.76
CA LYS A 355 10.03 4.93 13.62
C LYS A 355 11.18 5.76 13.02
N GLY A 356 11.66 5.31 11.88
CA GLY A 356 12.63 6.04 11.05
C GLY A 356 11.99 6.95 9.99
N LEU A 357 12.82 7.61 9.18
CA LEU A 357 12.37 8.41 8.05
C LEU A 357 11.64 7.57 6.98
N ASN A 358 11.98 6.28 6.82
CA ASN A 358 11.17 5.39 5.98
C ASN A 358 9.72 5.31 6.47
N TRP A 359 9.52 5.13 7.78
CA TRP A 359 8.19 5.13 8.39
C TRP A 359 7.50 6.49 8.20
N GLN A 360 8.22 7.61 8.36
CA GLN A 360 7.64 8.94 8.18
C GLN A 360 7.16 9.16 6.74
N VAL A 361 7.90 8.68 5.74
CA VAL A 361 7.48 8.75 4.33
C VAL A 361 6.27 7.84 4.06
N LEU A 362 6.23 6.64 4.64
CA LEU A 362 5.04 5.79 4.57
C LEU A 362 3.83 6.45 5.26
N ASN A 363 4.05 7.14 6.38
CA ASN A 363 3.00 7.88 7.07
C ASN A 363 2.43 8.99 6.18
N ASP A 364 3.26 9.79 5.52
CA ASP A 364 2.78 10.77 4.55
C ASP A 364 2.03 10.11 3.38
N PHE A 365 2.54 8.97 2.89
CA PHE A 365 1.88 8.23 1.81
C PHE A 365 0.45 7.82 2.19
N TYR A 366 0.28 7.10 3.29
CA TYR A 366 -1.03 6.58 3.70
C TYR A 366 -1.97 7.67 4.23
N THR A 367 -1.44 8.72 4.88
CA THR A 367 -2.29 9.78 5.44
C THR A 367 -2.65 10.88 4.43
N ASN A 368 -1.84 11.10 3.40
CA ASN A 368 -2.03 12.20 2.45
C ASN A 368 -2.01 11.75 0.99
N ALA A 369 -0.88 11.22 0.51
CA ALA A 369 -0.66 11.00 -0.93
C ALA A 369 -1.69 10.03 -1.54
N LEU A 370 -1.93 8.92 -0.85
CA LEU A 370 -2.87 7.88 -1.27
C LEU A 370 -4.30 8.41 -1.33
N LYS A 371 -4.72 9.22 -0.33
CA LYS A 371 -6.06 9.81 -0.30
C LYS A 371 -6.26 10.79 -1.45
N LYS A 372 -5.24 11.61 -1.73
CA LYS A 372 -5.26 12.59 -2.81
C LYS A 372 -5.36 11.92 -4.18
N GLU A 373 -4.55 10.89 -4.42
CA GLU A 373 -4.50 10.18 -5.70
C GLU A 373 -5.81 9.45 -6.00
N TYR A 374 -6.38 8.78 -5.00
CA TYR A 374 -7.55 7.92 -5.16
C TYR A 374 -8.87 8.54 -4.68
N ALA A 375 -8.91 9.86 -4.49
CA ALA A 375 -10.09 10.63 -4.09
C ALA A 375 -10.87 9.97 -2.93
N LEU A 376 -10.21 9.84 -1.77
CA LEU A 376 -10.82 9.36 -0.53
C LEU A 376 -11.46 10.46 0.30
#